data_AF-A0AAD2X8G2-F1
#
_entry.id   AF-A0AAD2X8G2-F1
#
_cell.length_a   1.000
_cell.length_b   1.000
_cell.length_c   1.000
_cell.angle_alpha   90.00
_cell.angle_beta   90.00
_cell.angle_gamma   90.00
#
_symmetry.space_group_name_H-M   'P 1'
#
loop_
_entity.id
_entity.type
_entity.pdbx_description
1 polymer ?
#
loop_
_entity_poly.entity_id
_entity_poly.type
_entity_poly.pdbx_seq_one_letter_code
_entity_poly.pdbx_strand_id
1 'polypeptide(L)'
;MSNIFAQNTDYLFMIEHAVKAPSGHNTQPWLFKICKSVIDIYPDFTKSLPAVDPNNRELFVSLGCAAENLCIAASHKGYKTNVTITENGVIKIRLSQENLNSRPLKSK
;
A
#
# COMPACT_ATOMS: atom_id res chain seq x y z
N MET A 1 -15.40 1.65 18.35
CA MET A 1 -15.89 1.61 16.95
C MET A 1 -15.27 0.39 16.30
N SER A 2 -16.09 -0.63 16.05
CA SER A 2 -15.66 -1.95 15.57
C SER A 2 -14.90 -1.82 14.24
N ASN A 3 -13.79 -2.57 14.14
CA ASN A 3 -12.85 -2.60 13.03
C ASN A 3 -13.45 -3.32 11.80
N ILE A 4 -14.66 -2.92 11.37
CA ILE A 4 -15.46 -3.59 10.34
C ILE A 4 -14.72 -3.64 8.99
N PHE A 5 -13.83 -2.67 8.73
CA PHE A 5 -13.04 -2.64 7.48
C PHE A 5 -11.83 -3.58 7.50
N ALA A 6 -11.29 -3.94 8.67
CA ALA A 6 -10.19 -4.90 8.76
C ALA A 6 -10.61 -6.33 8.42
N GLN A 7 -11.91 -6.60 8.31
CA GLN A 7 -12.45 -7.89 7.86
C GLN A 7 -12.67 -7.96 6.34
N ASN A 8 -12.33 -6.90 5.58
CA ASN A 8 -12.37 -6.97 4.12
C ASN A 8 -11.23 -7.87 3.61
N THR A 9 -11.58 -9.05 3.11
CA THR A 9 -10.64 -10.06 2.63
C THR A 9 -9.80 -9.58 1.45
N ASP A 10 -10.31 -8.69 0.61
CA ASP A 10 -9.52 -8.10 -0.48
C ASP A 10 -8.44 -7.16 0.07
N TYR A 11 -8.74 -6.39 1.12
CA TYR A 11 -7.75 -5.47 1.71
C TYR A 11 -6.64 -6.25 2.40
N LEU A 12 -6.98 -7.33 3.09
CA LEU A 12 -5.99 -8.24 3.67
C LEU A 12 -5.12 -8.89 2.58
N PHE A 13 -5.72 -9.34 1.48
CA PHE A 13 -4.98 -9.86 0.32
C PHE A 13 -4.00 -8.83 -0.25
N MET A 14 -4.43 -7.57 -0.40
CA MET A 14 -3.57 -6.49 -0.89
C MET A 14 -2.39 -6.22 0.06
N ILE A 15 -2.62 -6.21 1.37
CA ILE A 15 -1.57 -6.02 2.38
C ILE A 15 -0.61 -7.21 2.41
N GLU A 16 -1.10 -8.45 2.28
CA GLU A 16 -0.25 -9.64 2.23
C GLU A 16 0.76 -9.57 1.06
N HIS A 17 0.35 -9.00 -0.07
CA HIS A 17 1.24 -8.77 -1.22
C HIS A 17 2.19 -7.59 -0.99
N ALA A 18 1.70 -6.53 -0.34
CA ALA A 18 2.54 -5.39 0.04
C ALA A 18 3.72 -5.82 0.93
N VAL A 19 3.47 -6.72 1.90
CA VAL A 19 4.49 -7.24 2.83
C VAL A 19 5.60 -8.04 2.12
N LYS A 20 5.34 -8.56 0.92
CA LYS A 20 6.34 -9.28 0.11
C LYS A 20 7.32 -8.35 -0.62
N ALA A 21 7.18 -7.03 -0.48
CA ALA A 21 8.08 -6.07 -1.09
C ALA A 21 9.52 -6.20 -0.54
N PRO A 22 10.55 -5.90 -1.35
CA PRO A 22 11.91 -5.79 -0.84
C PRO A 22 12.01 -4.62 0.14
N SER A 23 12.90 -4.75 1.12
CA SER A 23 13.27 -3.67 2.03
C SER A 23 14.74 -3.76 2.42
N GLY A 24 15.36 -2.61 2.75
CA GLY A 24 16.74 -2.56 3.23
C GLY A 24 16.93 -3.50 4.42
N HIS A 25 17.90 -4.42 4.33
CA HIS A 25 18.15 -5.47 5.33
C HIS A 25 16.91 -6.29 5.74
N ASN A 26 15.89 -6.36 4.88
CA ASN A 26 14.60 -7.00 5.17
C ASN A 26 13.90 -6.45 6.44
N THR A 27 14.16 -5.18 6.78
CA THR A 27 13.60 -4.53 7.97
C THR A 27 12.08 -4.43 7.92
N GLN A 28 11.48 -4.37 6.73
CA GLN A 28 10.04 -4.23 6.52
C GLN A 28 9.47 -3.02 7.30
N PRO A 29 9.90 -1.78 7.00
CA PRO A 29 9.69 -0.60 7.84
C PRO A 29 8.32 0.06 7.60
N TRP A 30 7.27 -0.73 7.40
CA TRP A 30 5.93 -0.24 7.07
C TRP A 30 4.90 -0.66 8.13
N LEU A 31 3.98 0.26 8.43
CA LEU A 31 2.77 0.01 9.22
C LEU A 31 1.54 0.32 8.36
N PHE A 32 0.60 -0.63 8.28
CA PHE A 32 -0.61 -0.47 7.50
C PHE A 32 -1.79 -0.05 8.38
N LYS A 33 -2.53 0.97 7.93
CA LYS A 33 -3.82 1.36 8.53
C LYS A 33 -4.92 1.26 7.51
N ILE A 34 -5.89 0.38 7.80
CA ILE A 34 -7.07 0.19 6.97
C ILE A 34 -8.13 1.24 7.34
N CYS A 35 -8.59 1.99 6.35
CA CYS A 35 -9.75 2.89 6.42
C CYS A 35 -10.83 2.43 5.43
N LYS A 36 -11.99 3.10 5.42
CA LYS A 36 -13.17 2.69 4.59
C LYS A 36 -12.86 2.44 3.10
N SER A 37 -12.05 3.28 2.48
CA SER A 37 -11.70 3.19 1.05
C SER A 37 -10.25 3.60 0.78
N VAL A 38 -9.41 3.48 1.80
CA VAL A 38 -8.01 3.89 1.76
C VAL A 38 -7.20 2.93 2.62
N ILE A 39 -6.05 2.49 2.12
CA ILE A 39 -5.01 1.88 2.93
C ILE A 39 -3.87 2.89 3.03
N ASP A 40 -3.56 3.30 4.26
CA ASP A 40 -2.40 4.14 4.54
C ASP A 40 -1.19 3.25 4.87
N ILE A 41 -0.01 3.61 4.37
CA ILE A 41 1.29 3.02 4.72
C ILE A 41 2.10 4.09 5.44
N TYR A 42 2.34 3.87 6.73
CA TYR A 42 3.14 4.73 7.58
C TYR A 42 4.59 4.23 7.65
N PRO A 43 5.58 5.14 7.67
CA PRO A 43 6.96 4.76 7.96
C PRO A 43 7.09 4.31 9.42
N ASP A 44 7.72 3.17 9.64
CA ASP A 44 8.11 2.69 10.96
C ASP A 44 9.55 3.08 11.26
N PHE A 45 9.74 4.27 11.84
CA PHE A 45 11.07 4.77 12.19
C PHE A 45 11.78 3.95 13.28
N THR A 46 11.07 3.06 14.00
CA THR A 46 11.71 2.12 14.93
C THR A 46 12.58 1.09 14.20
N LYS A 47 12.39 0.95 12.88
CA LYS A 47 13.17 0.09 12.00
C LYS A 47 14.13 0.85 11.09
N SER A 48 14.42 2.11 11.41
CA SER A 48 15.42 2.92 10.71
C SER A 48 16.83 2.31 10.87
N LEU A 49 17.69 2.58 9.90
CA LEU A 49 19.05 2.04 9.84
C LEU A 49 20.07 3.18 9.84
N PRO A 50 20.24 3.94 10.94
CA PRO A 50 20.99 5.20 10.93
C PRO A 50 22.46 5.08 10.49
N ALA A 51 23.07 3.90 10.64
CA ALA A 51 24.45 3.67 10.22
C ALA A 51 24.62 3.58 8.68
N VAL A 52 23.61 3.07 7.96
CA VAL A 52 23.69 2.82 6.50
C VAL A 52 22.70 3.63 5.69
N ASP A 53 21.60 4.07 6.31
CA ASP A 53 20.55 4.93 5.77
C ASP A 53 20.27 6.11 6.72
N PRO A 54 21.25 7.01 6.95
CA PRO A 54 21.13 8.11 7.92
C PRO A 54 20.00 9.10 7.59
N ASN A 55 19.58 9.15 6.33
CA ASN A 55 18.53 10.05 5.84
C ASN A 55 17.18 9.33 5.62
N ASN A 56 17.05 8.06 6.02
CA ASN A 56 15.85 7.23 5.80
C ASN A 56 15.42 7.11 4.33
N ARG A 57 16.32 7.31 3.38
CA ARG A 57 16.02 7.22 1.95
C ARG A 57 15.61 5.80 1.58
N GLU A 58 16.34 4.79 2.04
CA GLU A 58 16.05 3.38 1.75
C GLU A 58 14.78 2.92 2.47
N LEU A 59 14.52 3.44 3.68
CA LEU A 59 13.24 3.26 4.36
C LEU A 59 12.08 3.70 3.46
N PHE A 60 12.12 4.92 2.92
CA PHE A 60 11.05 5.41 2.04
C PHE A 60 10.98 4.70 0.69
N VAL A 61 12.12 4.28 0.12
CA VAL A 61 12.14 3.40 -1.06
C VAL A 61 11.42 2.09 -0.77
N SER A 62 11.65 1.50 0.40
CA SER A 62 10.98 0.26 0.85
C SER A 62 9.45 0.45 0.94
N LEU A 63 8.99 1.58 1.50
CA LEU A 63 7.57 1.93 1.52
C LEU A 63 6.97 2.05 0.11
N GLY A 64 7.71 2.65 -0.83
CA GLY A 64 7.30 2.74 -2.25
C GLY A 64 7.13 1.37 -2.89
N CYS A 65 8.06 0.44 -2.64
CA CYS A 65 7.94 -0.94 -3.11
C CYS A 65 6.71 -1.64 -2.53
N ALA A 66 6.43 -1.49 -1.24
CA ALA A 66 5.22 -2.02 -0.61
C ALA A 66 3.94 -1.41 -1.21
N ALA A 67 3.94 -0.11 -1.49
CA ALA A 67 2.82 0.58 -2.12
C ALA A 67 2.52 0.07 -3.54
N GLU A 68 3.55 -0.18 -4.34
CA GLU A 68 3.38 -0.68 -5.70
C GLU A 68 2.86 -2.12 -5.71
N ASN A 69 3.43 -2.99 -4.86
CA ASN A 69 2.91 -4.36 -4.68
C ASN A 69 1.43 -4.36 -4.28
N LEU A 70 1.03 -3.43 -3.39
CA LEU A 70 -0.35 -3.24 -2.99
C LEU A 70 -1.22 -2.83 -4.19
N CYS A 71 -0.77 -1.86 -5.00
CA CYS A 71 -1.49 -1.41 -6.18
C CYS A 71 -1.70 -2.52 -7.22
N ILE A 72 -0.68 -3.35 -7.46
CA ILE A 72 -0.77 -4.51 -8.36
C ILE A 72 -1.81 -5.51 -7.84
N ALA A 73 -1.77 -5.85 -6.54
CA ALA A 73 -2.74 -6.73 -5.92
C ALA A 73 -4.17 -6.15 -5.95
N ALA A 74 -4.31 -4.83 -5.77
CA ALA A 74 -5.58 -4.13 -5.87
C ALA A 74 -6.17 -4.23 -7.29
N SER A 75 -5.35 -4.04 -8.33
CA SER A 75 -5.76 -4.21 -9.72
C SER A 75 -6.21 -5.65 -10.01
N HIS A 76 -5.53 -6.65 -9.45
CA HIS A 76 -5.94 -8.06 -9.59
C HIS A 76 -7.33 -8.32 -8.98
N LYS A 77 -7.68 -7.60 -7.91
CA LYS A 77 -8.99 -7.64 -7.25
C LYS A 77 -10.05 -6.72 -7.86
N GLY A 78 -9.75 -6.05 -8.99
CA GLY A 78 -10.69 -5.17 -9.68
C GLY A 78 -10.84 -3.76 -9.07
N TYR A 79 -9.86 -3.31 -8.28
CA TYR A 79 -9.82 -1.95 -7.76
C TYR A 79 -8.91 -1.07 -8.62
N LYS A 80 -9.32 0.18 -8.87
CA LYS A 80 -8.40 1.26 -9.21
C LYS A 80 -7.78 1.81 -7.95
N THR A 81 -6.52 2.23 -8.07
CA THR A 81 -5.78 2.90 -7.02
C THR A 81 -5.52 4.36 -7.39
N ASN A 82 -5.56 5.24 -6.39
CA ASN A 82 -5.02 6.60 -6.49
C ASN A 82 -4.07 6.81 -5.31
N VAL A 83 -2.80 7.03 -5.63
CA VAL A 83 -1.71 7.13 -4.64
C VAL A 83 -1.40 8.60 -4.39
N THR A 84 -1.33 8.98 -3.12
CA THR A 84 -0.88 10.31 -2.69
C THR A 84 0.11 10.15 -1.53
N ILE A 85 1.00 11.12 -1.35
CA ILE A 85 2.02 11.10 -0.30
C ILE A 85 1.88 12.39 0.52
N THR A 86 1.87 12.28 1.83
CA THR A 86 1.83 13.44 2.73
C THR A 86 3.23 14.01 2.97
N GLU A 87 3.32 15.22 3.53
CA GLU A 87 4.61 15.85 3.91
C GLU A 87 5.43 14.98 4.87
N ASN A 88 4.76 14.20 5.72
CA ASN A 88 5.40 13.29 6.69
C ASN A 88 5.72 11.90 6.09
N GLY A 89 5.63 11.73 4.77
CA GLY A 89 5.98 10.50 4.06
C GLY A 89 4.98 9.35 4.23
N VAL A 90 3.74 9.63 4.67
CA VAL A 90 2.68 8.62 4.69
C VAL A 90 2.13 8.45 3.29
N ILE A 91 2.14 7.21 2.78
CA ILE A 91 1.56 6.88 1.48
C ILE A 91 0.09 6.52 1.69
N LYS A 92 -0.81 7.23 1.01
CA LYS A 92 -2.25 6.98 1.05
C LYS A 92 -2.69 6.39 -0.27
N ILE A 93 -3.22 5.16 -0.23
CA ILE A 93 -3.70 4.45 -1.42
C ILE A 93 -5.22 4.38 -1.35
N ARG A 94 -5.89 5.27 -2.09
CA ARG A 94 -7.34 5.26 -2.22
C ARG A 94 -7.76 4.15 -3.18
N LEU A 95 -8.73 3.35 -2.76
CA LEU A 95 -9.25 2.19 -3.49
C LEU A 95 -10.68 2.46 -3.96
N SER A 96 -10.94 2.26 -5.25
CA SER A 96 -12.28 2.34 -5.85
C SER A 96 -12.53 1.12 -6.73
N GLN A 97 -13.60 0.36 -6.45
CA GLN A 97 -13.99 -0.76 -7.30
C GLN A 97 -14.37 -0.25 -8.70
N GLU A 98 -13.84 -0.89 -9.73
CA GLU A 98 -14.41 -0.73 -11.07
C GLU A 98 -15.71 -1.52 -11.15
N ASN A 99 -16.82 -0.84 -11.43
CA ASN A 99 -18.00 -1.53 -11.94
C ASN A 99 -17.68 -1.98 -13.39
N LEU A 100 -17.47 -3.28 -13.57
CA LEU A 100 -17.21 -3.92 -14.86
C LEU A 100 -18.28 -3.62 -15.93
N ASN A 101 -19.47 -3.15 -15.54
CA ASN A 101 -20.55 -2.72 -16.43
C ASN A 101 -20.26 -1.43 -17.21
N SER A 102 -19.14 -0.75 -16.98
CA SER A 102 -18.80 0.54 -17.61
C SER A 102 -17.67 0.48 -18.64
N ARG A 103 -17.09 -0.70 -18.91
CA ARG A 103 -16.13 -0.86 -20.01
C ARG A 103 -16.89 -1.10 -21.31
N PRO A 104 -16.93 -0.17 -22.28
CA PRO A 104 -17.41 -0.51 -23.61
C PRO A 104 -16.51 -1.63 -24.15
N LEU A 105 -17.12 -2.72 -24.59
CA LEU A 105 -16.44 -3.78 -25.33
C LEU A 105 -15.70 -3.11 -26.49
N LYS A 106 -14.37 -3.04 -26.42
CA LYS A 106 -13.58 -2.70 -27.60
C LYS A 106 -13.77 -3.85 -28.58
N SER A 107 -14.60 -3.64 -29.60
CA SER A 107 -14.65 -4.51 -30.77
C SER A 107 -13.25 -4.56 -31.37
N LYS A 108 -12.70 -5.77 -31.52
CA LYS A 108 -11.57 -6.02 -32.41
C LYS A 108 -12.02 -5.86 -33.86
#